data_AF-A0A1I0VAL7-F1
#
_entry.id   AF-A0A1I0VAL7-F1
#
_cell.length_a   1.000
_cell.length_b   1.000
_cell.length_c   1.000
_cell.angle_alpha   90.00
_cell.angle_beta   90.00
_cell.angle_gamma   90.00
#
_symmetry.space_group_name_H-M   'P 1'
#
loop_
_entity.id
_entity.type
_entity.pdbx_description
1 polymer ?
#
loop_
_entity_poly.entity_id
_entity_poly.type
_entity_poly.pdbx_seq_one_letter_code
_entity_poly.pdbx_strand_id
1 'polypeptide(L)'
;MIRSRVAFIIRRLRSRLWIKPIGYAVAAVGSVFLAGACDALDWQEYVLNISDETIEKLLSVISASMLGVATFAVTSMVSAYASASGRATPRAFALVISDGQTQTALSSFIGAFIFSVVGIIAIRVGSFGEVGRFALFVLTVLIFAWVVLTFVRWVDRIARLGRLGNTIQKVDDAARDAFDQWPRSAPLGARPSNDVPEGTEVFPDRIGFIQHVDMEALQQWAEKSETRVHLLARPGAHVHPERPLLCVEGAAEDLDAARKTVLIDGERSFATDPRFGLIVLSEIASRALSPAVNDPGTAIDIVTRMARILHDWAGKEPVDPECDRVYVAPLNANDLLEDGFAALSKDGVGSVELGIWVQKSLGIVMRARDPDLRAAAERQARISADRAEAALTFEPDRERMRRARAF
;
A
#
# COMPACT_ATOMS: atom_id res chain seq x y z
N MET A 1 3.06 -11.42 -5.71
CA MET A 1 2.89 -11.93 -4.33
C MET A 1 4.16 -11.63 -3.54
N ILE A 2 4.06 -11.08 -2.33
CA ILE A 2 5.24 -10.94 -1.46
C ILE A 2 5.34 -12.25 -0.70
N ARG A 3 6.30 -13.12 -1.04
CA ARG A 3 6.44 -14.43 -0.40
C ARG A 3 7.49 -14.44 0.68
N SER A 4 8.63 -13.81 0.41
CA SER A 4 9.74 -13.78 1.35
C SER A 4 9.67 -12.56 2.27
N ARG A 5 10.12 -12.76 3.50
CA ARG A 5 10.32 -11.71 4.50
C ARG A 5 11.24 -10.61 3.98
N VAL A 6 12.23 -10.97 3.16
CA VAL A 6 13.12 -10.00 2.52
C VAL A 6 12.35 -9.10 1.55
N ALA A 7 11.50 -9.65 0.69
CA ALA A 7 10.66 -8.85 -0.21
C ALA A 7 9.70 -7.94 0.57
N PHE A 8 9.13 -8.44 1.68
CA PHE A 8 8.27 -7.64 2.56
C PHE A 8 9.04 -6.48 3.21
N ILE A 9 10.21 -6.76 3.78
CA ILE A 9 11.07 -5.76 4.41
C ILE A 9 11.55 -4.73 3.37
N ILE A 10 11.94 -5.16 2.17
CA ILE A 10 12.33 -4.24 1.08
C ILE A 10 11.15 -3.34 0.70
N ARG A 11 9.93 -3.88 0.57
CA ARG A 11 8.73 -3.06 0.30
C ARG A 11 8.50 -2.04 1.43
N ARG A 12 8.62 -2.46 2.68
CA ARG A 12 8.47 -1.61 3.88
C ARG A 12 9.57 -0.55 4.00
N LEU A 13 10.79 -0.85 3.58
CA LEU A 13 11.90 0.10 3.54
C LEU A 13 11.69 1.09 2.40
N ARG A 14 11.36 0.63 1.19
CA ARG A 14 11.09 1.50 0.03
C ARG A 14 9.91 2.45 0.25
N SER A 15 8.98 2.14 1.16
CA SER A 15 7.90 3.04 1.54
C SER A 15 8.32 4.13 2.54
N ARG A 16 9.53 4.05 3.15
CA ARG A 16 10.05 5.08 4.06
C ARG A 16 10.52 6.30 3.28
N LEU A 17 10.19 7.49 3.80
CA LEU A 17 10.48 8.78 3.17
C LEU A 17 11.98 9.06 2.95
N TRP A 18 12.86 8.50 3.79
CA TRP A 18 14.29 8.82 3.81
C TRP A 18 15.13 7.95 2.87
N ILE A 19 14.62 6.79 2.43
CA ILE A 19 15.41 5.84 1.64
C ILE A 19 15.72 6.38 0.24
N LYS A 20 14.72 6.95 -0.45
CA LYS A 20 14.94 7.52 -1.79
C LYS A 20 15.87 8.74 -1.78
N PRO A 21 15.72 9.73 -0.87
CA PRO A 21 16.67 10.84 -0.79
C PRO A 21 18.12 10.39 -0.58
N ILE A 22 18.38 9.39 0.27
CA ILE A 22 19.73 8.85 0.45
C ILE A 22 20.25 8.24 -0.84
N GLY A 23 19.43 7.44 -1.55
CA GLY A 23 19.82 6.88 -2.84
C GLY A 23 20.20 7.95 -3.88
N TYR A 24 19.42 9.03 -3.96
CA TYR A 24 19.72 10.17 -4.83
C TYR A 24 20.96 10.95 -4.39
N ALA A 25 21.19 11.10 -3.09
CA ALA A 25 22.40 11.73 -2.55
C ALA A 25 23.66 10.94 -2.90
N VAL A 26 23.63 9.61 -2.72
CA VAL A 26 24.73 8.72 -3.08
C VAL A 26 24.98 8.75 -4.59
N ALA A 27 23.92 8.68 -5.41
CA ALA A 27 24.04 8.78 -6.86
C ALA A 27 24.60 10.14 -7.31
N ALA A 28 24.17 11.24 -6.69
CA ALA A 28 24.69 12.58 -6.94
C ALA A 28 26.19 12.67 -6.66
N VAL A 29 26.63 12.23 -5.48
CA VAL A 29 28.05 12.18 -5.11
C VAL A 29 28.84 11.30 -6.08
N GLY A 30 28.37 10.08 -6.34
CA GLY A 30 29.01 9.15 -7.26
C GLY A 30 29.13 9.69 -8.68
N SER A 31 28.15 10.48 -9.14
CA SER A 31 28.16 11.08 -10.48
C SER A 31 29.23 12.16 -10.65
N VAL A 32 29.57 12.90 -9.59
CA VAL A 32 30.68 13.88 -9.63
C VAL A 32 32.02 13.15 -9.71
N PHE A 33 32.22 12.09 -8.92
CA PHE A 33 33.43 11.26 -9.01
C PHE A 33 33.55 10.57 -10.36
N LEU A 34 32.45 10.09 -10.93
CA LEU A 34 32.42 9.50 -12.26
C LEU A 34 32.84 10.50 -13.34
N ALA A 35 32.37 11.76 -13.25
CA ALA A 35 32.82 12.82 -14.15
C ALA A 35 34.34 13.03 -14.05
N GLY A 36 34.92 12.96 -12.85
CA GLY A 36 36.38 13.07 -12.68
C GLY A 36 37.13 11.86 -13.23
N ALA A 37 36.56 10.66 -13.11
CA ALA A 37 37.13 9.46 -13.70
C ALA A 37 37.17 9.51 -15.24
N CYS A 38 36.30 10.31 -15.88
CA CYS A 38 36.34 10.52 -17.34
C CYS A 38 37.64 11.19 -17.82
N ASP A 39 38.40 11.86 -16.95
CA ASP A 39 39.71 12.41 -17.32
C ASP A 39 40.74 11.33 -17.68
N ALA A 40 40.50 10.07 -17.31
CA ALA A 40 41.32 8.95 -17.76
C ALA A 40 41.08 8.55 -19.23
N LEU A 41 40.05 9.11 -19.88
CA LEU A 41 39.74 8.88 -21.29
C LEU A 41 40.49 9.87 -22.18
N ASP A 42 41.14 9.38 -23.23
CA ASP A 42 41.93 10.18 -24.17
C ASP A 42 41.03 10.84 -25.24
N TRP A 43 40.01 11.58 -24.81
CA TRP A 43 38.98 12.19 -25.66
C TRP A 43 39.07 13.71 -25.76
N GLN A 44 40.22 14.28 -25.40
CA GLN A 44 40.44 15.73 -25.30
C GLN A 44 40.11 16.46 -26.62
N GLU A 45 40.40 15.86 -27.77
CA GLU A 45 40.12 16.44 -29.09
C GLU A 45 38.63 16.50 -29.48
N TYR A 46 37.77 15.73 -28.80
CA TYR A 46 36.34 15.60 -29.13
C TYR A 46 35.42 16.35 -28.14
N VAL A 47 35.97 16.89 -27.06
CA VAL A 47 35.21 17.57 -26.02
C VAL A 47 35.30 19.09 -26.18
N LEU A 48 34.22 19.78 -25.81
CA LEU A 48 34.23 21.24 -25.74
C LEU A 48 34.97 21.67 -24.47
N ASN A 49 35.91 22.60 -24.60
CA ASN A 49 36.57 23.19 -23.44
C ASN A 49 35.61 24.14 -22.72
N ILE A 50 35.09 23.69 -21.57
CA ILE A 50 34.17 24.46 -20.73
C ILE A 50 34.96 25.05 -19.56
N SER A 51 34.84 26.37 -19.37
CA SER A 51 35.52 27.04 -18.25
C SER A 51 34.95 26.62 -16.89
N ASP A 52 35.82 26.54 -15.88
CA ASP A 52 35.42 26.29 -14.48
C ASP A 52 34.36 27.30 -14.02
N GLU A 53 34.53 28.57 -14.41
CA GLU A 53 33.60 29.65 -14.06
C GLU A 53 32.19 29.40 -14.62
N THR A 54 32.07 28.85 -15.84
CA THR A 54 30.77 28.51 -16.45
C THR A 54 30.07 27.42 -15.64
N ILE A 55 30.77 26.35 -15.28
CA ILE A 55 30.18 25.23 -14.54
C ILE A 55 29.84 25.67 -13.11
N GLU A 56 30.73 26.39 -12.44
CA GLU A 56 30.50 26.92 -11.10
C GLU A 56 29.26 27.83 -11.05
N LYS A 57 29.07 28.71 -12.04
CA LYS A 57 27.87 29.55 -12.16
C LYS A 57 26.60 28.71 -12.29
N LEU A 58 26.59 27.69 -13.17
CA LEU A 58 25.42 26.83 -13.35
C LEU A 58 25.10 26.03 -12.08
N LEU A 59 26.10 25.39 -11.48
CA LEU A 59 25.92 24.64 -10.23
C LEU A 59 25.45 25.55 -9.09
N SER A 60 25.94 26.78 -9.01
CA SER A 60 25.51 27.74 -7.97
C SER A 60 24.04 28.12 -8.12
N VAL A 61 23.57 28.35 -9.35
CA VAL A 61 22.15 28.63 -9.64
C VAL A 61 21.27 27.42 -9.26
N ILE A 62 21.70 26.21 -9.58
CA ILE A 62 20.97 24.99 -9.22
C ILE A 62 20.96 24.82 -7.69
N SER A 63 22.10 24.94 -7.02
CA SER A 63 22.20 24.81 -5.56
C SER A 63 21.28 25.80 -4.82
N ALA A 64 21.33 27.09 -5.19
CA ALA A 64 20.52 28.12 -4.55
C ALA A 64 19.00 27.89 -4.77
N SER A 65 18.60 27.50 -5.98
CA SER A 65 17.18 27.29 -6.31
C SER A 65 16.62 25.98 -5.72
N MET A 66 17.40 24.90 -5.71
CA MET A 66 16.91 23.57 -5.32
C MET A 66 16.57 23.46 -3.85
N LEU A 67 17.26 24.18 -2.95
CA LEU A 67 16.90 24.17 -1.53
C LEU A 67 15.52 24.81 -1.30
N GLY A 68 15.23 25.90 -2.00
CA GLY A 68 13.92 26.56 -1.97
C GLY A 68 12.81 25.66 -2.53
N VAL A 69 13.04 25.03 -3.69
CA VAL A 69 12.09 24.09 -4.31
C VAL A 69 11.86 22.86 -3.42
N ALA A 70 12.91 22.31 -2.81
CA ALA A 70 12.79 21.18 -1.87
C ALA A 70 11.97 21.57 -0.63
N THR A 71 12.20 22.75 -0.06
CA THR A 71 11.45 23.25 1.10
C THR A 71 9.97 23.46 0.76
N PHE A 72 9.69 24.07 -0.40
CA PHE A 72 8.34 24.20 -0.93
C PHE A 72 7.69 22.82 -1.10
N ALA A 73 8.42 21.86 -1.68
CA ALA A 73 7.91 20.51 -1.91
C ALA A 73 7.55 19.78 -0.61
N VAL A 74 8.42 19.81 0.40
CA VAL A 74 8.14 19.22 1.72
C VAL A 74 6.91 19.89 2.36
N THR A 75 6.83 21.22 2.32
CA THR A 75 5.71 21.98 2.92
C THR A 75 4.38 21.66 2.24
N SER A 76 4.37 21.59 0.91
CA SER A 76 3.18 21.22 0.14
C SER A 76 2.78 19.77 0.41
N MET A 77 3.74 18.84 0.56
CA MET A 77 3.46 17.45 0.92
C MET A 77 2.79 17.36 2.29
N VAL A 78 3.38 17.99 3.32
CA VAL A 78 2.81 18.00 4.68
C VAL A 78 1.40 18.58 4.67
N SER A 79 1.15 19.65 3.92
CA SER A 79 -0.19 20.24 3.75
C SER A 79 -1.18 19.28 3.08
N ALA A 80 -0.77 18.62 2.00
CA ALA A 80 -1.60 17.62 1.31
C ALA A 80 -1.92 16.42 2.21
N TYR A 81 -0.93 15.99 3.00
CA TYR A 81 -1.03 14.90 3.97
C TYR A 81 -1.97 15.26 5.13
N ALA A 82 -1.88 16.46 5.69
CA ALA A 82 -2.80 16.96 6.70
C ALA A 82 -4.24 17.01 6.16
N SER A 83 -4.42 17.44 4.90
CA SER A 83 -5.72 17.48 4.24
C SER A 83 -6.33 16.07 4.06
N ALA A 84 -5.53 15.09 3.64
CA ALA A 84 -5.96 13.71 3.53
C ALA A 84 -6.34 13.11 4.89
N SER A 85 -5.53 13.32 5.94
CA SER A 85 -5.83 12.85 7.30
C SER A 85 -7.12 13.46 7.87
N GLY A 86 -7.37 14.74 7.58
CA GLY A 86 -8.57 15.45 8.00
C GLY A 86 -9.87 14.97 7.33
N ARG A 87 -9.81 14.47 6.10
CA ARG A 87 -11.00 14.04 5.32
C ARG A 87 -11.19 12.53 5.25
N ALA A 88 -10.10 11.76 5.32
CA ALA A 88 -10.12 10.30 5.30
C ALA A 88 -9.91 9.74 6.73
N THR A 89 -9.00 8.78 6.92
CA THR A 89 -8.69 8.21 8.23
C THR A 89 -7.18 8.21 8.47
N PRO A 90 -6.70 8.21 9.73
CA PRO A 90 -5.27 8.10 10.02
C PRO A 90 -4.61 6.86 9.43
N ARG A 91 -5.38 5.79 9.15
CA ARG A 91 -4.85 4.56 8.55
C ARG A 91 -4.63 4.70 7.04
N ALA A 92 -5.54 5.39 6.34
CA ALA A 92 -5.37 5.69 4.92
C ALA A 92 -4.15 6.60 4.65
N PHE A 93 -3.78 7.42 5.63
CA PHE A 93 -2.58 8.28 5.57
C PHE A 93 -1.29 7.52 5.24
N ALA A 94 -1.13 6.31 5.80
CA ALA A 94 0.07 5.49 5.59
C ALA A 94 0.29 5.15 4.10
N LEU A 95 -0.79 5.02 3.31
CA LEU A 95 -0.73 4.78 1.87
C LEU A 95 -0.50 6.07 1.06
N VAL A 96 -0.97 7.21 1.57
CA VAL A 96 -0.79 8.51 0.90
C VAL A 96 0.67 8.98 1.02
N ILE A 97 1.30 8.78 2.18
CA ILE A 97 2.69 9.20 2.43
C ILE A 97 3.71 8.30 1.72
N SER A 98 3.35 7.05 1.41
CA SER A 98 4.17 6.14 0.62
C SER A 98 4.10 6.40 -0.89
N ASP A 99 3.61 7.58 -1.33
CA ASP A 99 3.55 7.91 -2.75
C ASP A 99 4.94 8.01 -3.37
N GLY A 100 5.28 7.01 -4.19
CA GLY A 100 6.61 6.90 -4.77
C GLY A 100 6.97 8.09 -5.66
N GLN A 101 6.02 8.73 -6.34
CA GLN A 101 6.32 9.78 -7.31
C GLN A 101 6.58 11.11 -6.62
N THR A 102 5.77 11.43 -5.61
CA THR A 102 6.01 12.55 -4.71
C THR A 102 7.39 12.42 -4.03
N GLN A 103 7.75 11.24 -3.52
CA GLN A 103 9.07 11.00 -2.95
C GLN A 103 10.19 11.12 -4.00
N THR A 104 9.99 10.65 -5.23
CA THR A 104 10.96 10.77 -6.33
C THR A 104 11.22 12.23 -6.68
N ALA A 105 10.19 13.08 -6.71
CA ALA A 105 10.36 14.51 -6.97
C ALA A 105 11.21 15.18 -5.88
N LEU A 106 10.85 14.99 -4.61
CA LEU A 106 11.63 15.51 -3.48
C LEU A 106 13.08 15.02 -3.49
N SER A 107 13.27 13.71 -3.73
CA SER A 107 14.60 13.11 -3.79
C SER A 107 15.43 13.68 -4.95
N SER A 108 14.80 13.98 -6.09
CA SER A 108 15.48 14.60 -7.24
C SER A 108 15.94 16.03 -6.92
N PHE A 109 15.13 16.83 -6.20
CA PHE A 109 15.52 18.19 -5.81
C PHE A 109 16.67 18.18 -4.79
N ILE A 110 16.59 17.31 -3.77
CA ILE A 110 17.67 17.14 -2.79
C ILE A 110 18.94 16.61 -3.46
N GLY A 111 18.81 15.62 -4.35
CA GLY A 111 19.92 15.05 -5.11
C GLY A 111 20.60 16.09 -6.00
N ALA A 112 19.85 16.92 -6.71
CA ALA A 112 20.38 18.01 -7.53
C ALA A 112 21.10 19.07 -6.69
N PHE A 113 20.54 19.43 -5.53
CA PHE A 113 21.22 20.31 -4.57
C PHE A 113 22.58 19.74 -4.13
N ILE A 114 22.60 18.47 -3.70
CA ILE A 114 23.83 17.79 -3.25
C ILE A 114 24.84 17.69 -4.39
N PHE A 115 24.40 17.27 -5.58
CA PHE A 115 25.21 17.22 -6.79
C PHE A 115 25.89 18.56 -7.04
N SER A 116 25.14 19.66 -6.97
CA SER A 116 25.67 20.99 -7.20
C SER A 116 26.68 21.44 -6.16
N VAL A 117 26.42 21.19 -4.87
CA VAL A 117 27.38 21.53 -3.79
C VAL A 117 28.68 20.73 -3.95
N VAL A 118 28.57 19.42 -4.19
CA VAL A 118 29.74 18.53 -4.35
C VAL A 118 30.53 18.89 -5.62
N GLY A 119 29.84 19.19 -6.72
CA GLY A 119 30.47 19.65 -7.96
C GLY A 119 31.22 20.98 -7.81
N ILE A 120 30.64 21.96 -7.08
CA ILE A 120 31.33 23.24 -6.78
C ILE A 120 32.60 22.98 -5.97
N ILE A 121 32.53 22.12 -4.95
CA ILE A 121 33.71 21.77 -4.14
C ILE A 121 34.79 21.13 -5.01
N ALA A 122 34.41 20.17 -5.86
CA ALA A 122 35.34 19.43 -6.71
C ALA A 122 36.02 20.34 -7.76
N ILE A 123 35.30 21.31 -8.34
CA ILE A 123 35.90 22.32 -9.23
C ILE A 123 36.91 23.18 -8.47
N ARG A 124 36.54 23.69 -7.28
CA ARG A 124 37.41 24.57 -6.49
C ARG A 124 38.68 23.91 -5.97
N VAL A 125 38.64 22.60 -5.74
CA VAL A 125 39.83 21.80 -5.37
C VAL A 125 40.73 21.52 -6.60
N GLY A 126 40.30 21.87 -7.81
CA GLY A 126 41.05 21.64 -9.04
C GLY A 126 41.06 20.18 -9.47
N SER A 127 39.99 19.43 -9.18
CA SER A 127 39.94 17.97 -9.36
C SER A 127 39.57 17.50 -10.77
N PHE A 128 39.50 18.39 -11.77
CA PHE A 128 39.04 18.05 -13.13
C PHE A 128 39.98 18.55 -14.23
N GLY A 129 40.26 17.67 -15.19
CA GLY A 129 40.79 18.00 -16.52
C GLY A 129 39.69 18.41 -17.50
N GLU A 130 40.05 18.61 -18.78
CA GLU A 130 39.10 19.10 -19.80
C GLU A 130 37.95 18.13 -20.06
N VAL A 131 38.23 16.82 -20.11
CA VAL A 131 37.21 15.78 -20.36
C VAL A 131 36.25 15.68 -19.18
N GLY A 132 36.77 15.73 -17.96
CA GLY A 132 35.98 15.69 -16.73
C GLY A 132 35.11 16.93 -16.54
N ARG A 133 35.63 18.12 -16.89
CA ARG A 133 34.83 19.37 -16.94
C ARG A 133 33.68 19.26 -17.93
N PHE A 134 33.96 18.77 -19.14
CA PHE A 134 32.92 18.57 -20.15
C PHE A 134 31.86 17.55 -19.68
N ALA A 135 32.29 16.43 -19.10
CA ALA A 135 31.38 15.42 -18.55
C ALA A 135 30.50 16.01 -17.42
N LEU A 136 31.08 16.79 -16.51
CA LEU A 136 30.37 17.46 -15.43
C LEU A 136 29.36 18.49 -15.98
N PHE A 137 29.73 19.24 -17.01
CA PHE A 137 28.82 20.17 -17.70
C PHE A 137 27.62 19.44 -18.32
N VAL A 138 27.86 18.38 -19.10
CA VAL A 138 26.78 17.58 -19.70
C VAL A 138 25.85 17.02 -18.62
N LEU A 139 26.42 16.45 -17.56
CA LEU A 139 25.65 15.92 -16.44
C LEU A 139 24.83 17.02 -15.74
N THR A 140 25.39 18.22 -15.58
CA THR A 140 24.68 19.38 -15.02
C THR A 140 23.46 19.75 -15.86
N VAL A 141 23.61 19.82 -17.18
CA VAL A 141 22.51 20.11 -18.10
C VAL A 141 21.43 19.02 -18.04
N LEU A 142 21.82 17.75 -18.02
CA LEU A 142 20.91 16.61 -17.91
C LEU A 142 20.13 16.61 -16.59
N ILE A 143 20.82 16.84 -15.47
CA ILE A 143 20.20 16.93 -14.14
C ILE A 143 19.25 18.12 -14.09
N PHE A 144 19.64 19.27 -14.63
CA PHE A 144 18.77 20.45 -14.67
C PHE A 144 17.50 20.18 -15.48
N ALA A 145 17.62 19.62 -16.69
CA ALA A 145 16.47 19.23 -17.50
C ALA A 145 15.56 18.22 -16.79
N TRP A 146 16.16 17.21 -16.13
CA TRP A 146 15.43 16.23 -15.33
C TRP A 146 14.66 16.87 -14.19
N VAL A 147 15.29 17.78 -13.45
CA VAL A 147 14.68 18.53 -12.34
C VAL A 147 13.49 19.36 -12.83
N VAL A 148 13.64 20.10 -13.93
CA VAL A 148 12.55 20.93 -14.49
C VAL A 148 11.37 20.06 -14.89
N LEU A 149 11.60 18.96 -15.62
CA LEU A 149 10.55 18.01 -16.00
C LEU A 149 9.87 17.39 -14.78
N THR A 150 10.66 17.03 -13.77
CA THR A 150 10.17 16.45 -12.52
C THR A 150 9.32 17.45 -11.76
N PHE A 151 9.73 18.72 -11.69
CA PHE A 151 8.98 19.79 -11.05
C PHE A 151 7.63 20.01 -11.71
N VAL A 152 7.58 20.15 -13.04
CA VAL A 152 6.32 20.35 -13.77
C VAL A 152 5.35 19.17 -13.55
N ARG A 153 5.85 17.93 -13.66
CA ARG A 153 5.05 16.71 -13.39
C ARG A 153 4.58 16.63 -11.95
N TRP A 154 5.40 17.09 -11.01
CA TRP A 154 5.09 17.05 -9.59
C TRP A 154 4.01 18.07 -9.20
N VAL A 155 4.06 19.29 -9.76
CA VAL A 155 3.04 20.34 -9.52
C VAL A 155 1.65 19.85 -9.91
N ASP A 156 1.52 19.19 -11.06
CA ASP A 156 0.24 18.61 -11.50
C ASP A 156 -0.25 17.49 -10.55
N ARG A 157 0.67 16.72 -9.95
CA ARG A 157 0.33 15.63 -9.04
C ARG A 157 -0.02 16.08 -7.64
N ILE A 158 0.63 17.09 -7.10
CA ILE A 158 0.37 17.53 -5.73
C ILE A 158 -1.04 18.09 -5.57
N ALA A 159 -1.56 18.73 -6.62
CA ALA A 159 -2.96 19.15 -6.69
C ALA A 159 -3.95 17.97 -6.52
N ARG A 160 -3.53 16.74 -6.84
CA ARG A 160 -4.34 15.53 -6.70
C ARG A 160 -4.05 14.76 -5.40
N LEU A 161 -2.87 14.91 -4.81
CA LEU A 161 -2.42 14.12 -3.66
C LEU A 161 -3.35 14.25 -2.45
N GLY A 162 -3.80 15.47 -2.13
CA GLY A 162 -4.71 15.76 -1.02
C GLY A 162 -6.21 15.56 -1.33
N ARG A 163 -6.56 15.11 -2.55
CA ARG A 163 -7.96 14.86 -2.91
C ARG A 163 -8.41 13.53 -2.29
N LEU A 164 -9.59 13.55 -1.67
CA LEU A 164 -10.18 12.37 -1.03
C LEU A 164 -10.28 11.19 -2.01
N GLY A 165 -10.70 11.44 -3.26
CA GLY A 165 -10.78 10.40 -4.29
C GLY A 165 -9.45 9.69 -4.58
N ASN A 166 -8.31 10.39 -4.52
CA ASN A 166 -7.00 9.76 -4.69
C ASN A 166 -6.65 8.87 -3.48
N THR A 167 -7.05 9.28 -2.27
CA THR A 167 -6.87 8.47 -1.06
C THR A 167 -7.73 7.21 -1.13
N ILE A 168 -9.00 7.33 -1.52
CA ILE A 168 -9.90 6.19 -1.74
C ILE A 168 -9.33 5.24 -2.77
N GLN A 169 -8.83 5.75 -3.92
CA GLN A 169 -8.23 4.92 -4.95
C GLN A 169 -7.03 4.13 -4.43
N LYS A 170 -6.14 4.75 -3.63
CA LYS A 170 -5.00 4.05 -3.05
C LYS A 170 -5.40 2.94 -2.08
N VAL A 171 -6.44 3.14 -1.29
CA VAL A 171 -6.97 2.10 -0.39
C VAL A 171 -7.63 0.98 -1.21
N ASP A 172 -8.38 1.33 -2.26
CA ASP A 172 -8.99 0.38 -3.21
C ASP A 172 -7.91 -0.50 -3.88
N ASP A 173 -6.86 0.10 -4.43
CA ASP A 173 -5.74 -0.61 -5.06
C ASP A 173 -5.03 -1.52 -4.05
N ALA A 174 -4.75 -1.01 -2.83
CA ALA A 174 -4.11 -1.80 -1.79
C ALA A 174 -4.98 -2.96 -1.31
N ALA A 175 -6.30 -2.79 -1.24
CA ALA A 175 -7.23 -3.86 -0.93
C ALA A 175 -7.23 -4.93 -2.03
N ARG A 176 -7.31 -4.54 -3.31
CA ARG A 176 -7.22 -5.48 -4.45
C ARG A 176 -5.91 -6.27 -4.40
N ASP A 177 -4.77 -5.60 -4.25
CA ASP A 177 -3.44 -6.22 -4.14
C ASP A 177 -3.37 -7.24 -2.99
N ALA A 178 -4.05 -6.97 -1.88
CA ALA A 178 -4.15 -7.92 -0.78
C ALA A 178 -5.05 -9.10 -1.14
N PHE A 179 -6.26 -8.88 -1.66
CA PHE A 179 -7.17 -9.95 -2.12
C PHE A 179 -6.56 -10.85 -3.19
N ASP A 180 -5.67 -10.32 -4.02
CA ASP A 180 -4.92 -11.08 -5.04
C ASP A 180 -4.03 -12.19 -4.45
N GLN A 181 -3.68 -12.09 -3.17
CA GLN A 181 -2.90 -13.09 -2.45
C GLN A 181 -3.79 -14.13 -1.75
N TRP A 182 -5.11 -14.00 -1.85
CA TRP A 182 -6.08 -14.87 -1.19
C TRP A 182 -7.04 -15.55 -2.18
N PRO A 183 -6.56 -16.17 -3.29
CA PRO A 183 -7.44 -16.97 -4.12
C PRO A 183 -8.01 -18.13 -3.28
N ARG A 184 -9.28 -18.49 -3.49
CA ARG A 184 -9.95 -19.50 -2.64
C ARG A 184 -9.32 -20.88 -2.72
N SER A 185 -8.80 -21.23 -3.89
CA SER A 185 -8.15 -22.52 -4.14
C SER A 185 -6.74 -22.60 -3.55
N ALA A 186 -6.11 -21.46 -3.25
CA ALA A 186 -4.74 -21.40 -2.72
C ALA A 186 -4.50 -20.15 -1.85
N PRO A 187 -5.16 -20.01 -0.69
CA PRO A 187 -4.99 -18.83 0.17
C PRO A 187 -3.52 -18.67 0.58
N LEU A 188 -2.93 -17.49 0.31
CA LEU A 188 -1.49 -17.22 0.46
C LEU A 188 -0.57 -18.17 -0.34
N GLY A 189 -1.09 -18.85 -1.36
CA GLY A 189 -0.36 -19.88 -2.11
C GLY A 189 -0.33 -21.26 -1.43
N ALA A 190 -1.00 -21.43 -0.30
CA ALA A 190 -1.06 -22.68 0.47
C ALA A 190 -2.34 -23.48 0.24
N ARG A 191 -2.37 -24.73 0.71
CA ARG A 191 -3.56 -25.58 0.59
C ARG A 191 -4.72 -25.03 1.42
N PRO A 192 -5.94 -24.93 0.87
CA PRO A 192 -7.09 -24.48 1.65
C PRO A 192 -7.53 -25.58 2.63
N SER A 193 -7.62 -25.25 3.92
CA SER A 193 -8.21 -26.14 4.94
C SER A 193 -8.81 -25.35 6.08
N ASN A 194 -10.06 -25.68 6.45
CA ASN A 194 -10.66 -25.22 7.70
C ASN A 194 -10.37 -26.18 8.86
N ASP A 195 -9.98 -27.42 8.55
CA ASP A 195 -9.70 -28.44 9.54
C ASP A 195 -8.30 -28.25 10.09
N VAL A 196 -8.22 -28.27 11.42
CA VAL A 196 -6.98 -28.21 12.19
C VAL A 196 -6.81 -29.56 12.88
N PRO A 197 -5.82 -30.37 12.48
CA PRO A 197 -5.57 -31.65 13.12
C PRO A 197 -4.97 -31.44 14.52
N GLU A 198 -4.98 -32.51 15.32
CA GLU A 198 -4.17 -32.54 16.54
C GLU A 198 -2.68 -32.46 16.18
N GLY A 199 -1.94 -31.63 16.92
CA GLY A 199 -0.55 -31.37 16.64
C GLY A 199 0.08 -30.46 17.68
N THR A 200 1.33 -30.09 17.44
CA THR A 200 2.06 -29.20 18.35
C THR A 200 1.75 -27.75 18.02
N GLU A 201 1.20 -27.03 19.00
CA GLU A 201 0.86 -25.61 18.87
C GLU A 201 2.09 -24.71 19.01
N VAL A 202 2.21 -23.72 18.12
CA VAL A 202 3.30 -22.72 18.15
C VAL A 202 2.70 -21.37 18.50
N PHE A 203 3.20 -20.76 19.58
CA PHE A 203 2.68 -19.50 20.13
C PHE A 203 3.53 -18.29 19.72
N PRO A 204 2.93 -17.09 19.67
CA PRO A 204 3.69 -15.86 19.45
C PRO A 204 4.49 -15.48 20.72
N ASP A 205 5.57 -14.73 20.53
CA ASP A 205 6.38 -14.19 21.64
C ASP A 205 5.90 -12.83 22.15
N ARG A 206 4.93 -12.21 21.46
CA ARG A 206 4.43 -10.88 21.76
C ARG A 206 2.98 -10.68 21.33
N ILE A 207 2.35 -9.66 21.91
CA ILE A 207 1.03 -9.18 21.51
C ILE A 207 1.17 -8.27 20.29
N GLY A 208 0.27 -8.40 19.31
CA GLY A 208 0.22 -7.52 18.14
C GLY A 208 -0.64 -8.08 17.03
N PHE A 209 -0.41 -7.60 15.81
CA PHE A 209 -1.09 -8.06 14.59
C PHE A 209 -0.10 -8.80 13.69
N ILE A 210 -0.55 -9.89 13.07
CA ILE A 210 0.22 -10.55 12.01
C ILE A 210 0.25 -9.63 10.79
N GLN A 211 1.43 -9.13 10.44
CA GLN A 211 1.64 -8.28 9.26
C GLN A 211 2.00 -9.06 8.01
N HIS A 212 2.63 -10.23 8.15
CA HIS A 212 3.10 -11.05 7.04
C HIS A 212 3.42 -12.46 7.53
N VAL A 213 3.20 -13.46 6.68
CA VAL A 213 3.67 -14.83 6.88
C VAL A 213 4.59 -15.14 5.71
N ASP A 214 5.85 -15.48 6.00
CA ASP A 214 6.81 -15.90 5.00
C ASP A 214 6.50 -17.34 4.57
N MET A 215 5.62 -17.47 3.58
CA MET A 215 5.10 -18.76 3.10
C MET A 215 6.21 -19.63 2.51
N GLU A 216 7.22 -19.00 1.89
CA GLU A 216 8.36 -19.70 1.30
C GLU A 216 9.24 -20.31 2.39
N ALA A 217 9.60 -19.53 3.41
CA ALA A 217 10.38 -20.03 4.54
C ALA A 217 9.61 -21.08 5.35
N LEU A 218 8.30 -20.89 5.52
CA LEU A 218 7.46 -21.84 6.26
C LEU A 218 7.33 -23.19 5.53
N GLN A 219 7.14 -23.16 4.21
CA GLN A 219 7.14 -24.37 3.37
C GLN A 219 8.50 -25.10 3.44
N GLN A 220 9.62 -24.37 3.26
CA GLN A 220 10.96 -24.96 3.35
C GLN A 220 11.24 -25.57 4.73
N TRP A 221 10.74 -24.96 5.80
CA TRP A 221 10.86 -25.50 7.15
C TRP A 221 10.02 -26.78 7.32
N ALA A 222 8.79 -26.79 6.82
CA ALA A 222 7.90 -27.96 6.87
C ALA A 222 8.45 -29.14 6.03
N GLU A 223 9.06 -28.86 4.88
CA GLU A 223 9.74 -29.88 4.06
C GLU A 223 10.92 -30.52 4.80
N LYS A 224 11.80 -29.70 5.39
CA LYS A 224 12.98 -30.18 6.13
C LYS A 224 12.62 -30.97 7.38
N SER A 225 11.53 -30.59 8.04
CA SER A 225 11.05 -31.24 9.27
C SER A 225 10.12 -32.43 8.98
N GLU A 226 9.87 -32.73 7.70
CA GLU A 226 8.90 -33.73 7.25
C GLU A 226 7.48 -33.55 7.83
N THR A 227 7.10 -32.34 8.25
CA THR A 227 5.81 -32.03 8.89
C THR A 227 4.81 -31.37 7.94
N ARG A 228 3.59 -31.17 8.44
CA ARG A 228 2.58 -30.30 7.85
C ARG A 228 2.21 -29.20 8.83
N VAL A 229 1.92 -28.01 8.31
CA VAL A 229 1.68 -26.81 9.13
C VAL A 229 0.33 -26.21 8.79
N HIS A 230 -0.50 -25.99 9.81
CA HIS A 230 -1.79 -25.32 9.69
C HIS A 230 -1.68 -23.91 10.29
N LEU A 231 -1.93 -22.89 9.47
CA LEU A 231 -1.95 -21.50 9.92
C LEU A 231 -3.27 -21.20 10.64
N LEU A 232 -3.19 -21.02 11.96
CA LEU A 232 -4.35 -20.75 12.81
C LEU A 232 -4.69 -19.25 12.88
N ALA A 233 -3.66 -18.41 12.76
CA ALA A 233 -3.79 -16.96 12.77
C ALA A 233 -3.29 -16.36 11.45
N ARG A 234 -4.16 -15.63 10.76
CA ARG A 234 -3.90 -15.07 9.43
C ARG A 234 -3.38 -13.63 9.51
N PRO A 235 -2.72 -13.10 8.46
CA PRO A 235 -2.48 -11.67 8.33
C PRO A 235 -3.70 -10.83 8.71
N GLY A 236 -3.50 -9.87 9.63
CA GLY A 236 -4.55 -9.04 10.22
C GLY A 236 -5.10 -9.54 11.56
N ALA A 237 -4.86 -10.79 11.94
CA ALA A 237 -5.29 -11.32 13.23
C ALA A 237 -4.54 -10.67 14.38
N HIS A 238 -5.27 -10.31 15.44
CA HIS A 238 -4.70 -9.91 16.72
C HIS A 238 -4.28 -11.16 17.50
N VAL A 239 -3.01 -11.23 17.88
CA VAL A 239 -2.38 -12.40 18.51
C VAL A 239 -1.82 -12.05 19.88
N HIS A 240 -1.77 -13.04 20.76
CA HIS A 240 -1.18 -12.94 22.10
C HIS A 240 -0.55 -14.28 22.49
N PRO A 241 0.39 -14.33 23.46
CA PRO A 241 1.16 -15.53 23.81
C PRO A 241 0.36 -16.77 24.25
N GLU A 242 -0.95 -16.67 24.46
CA GLU A 242 -1.81 -17.81 24.85
C GLU A 242 -2.72 -18.27 23.70
N ARG A 243 -2.58 -17.68 22.50
CA ARG A 243 -3.30 -18.08 21.30
C ARG A 243 -2.32 -18.56 20.23
N PRO A 244 -2.46 -19.79 19.73
CA PRO A 244 -1.48 -20.36 18.82
C PRO A 244 -1.53 -19.69 17.43
N LEU A 245 -0.36 -19.53 16.82
CA LEU A 245 -0.16 -19.05 15.45
C LEU A 245 -0.30 -20.17 14.43
N LEU A 246 0.30 -21.32 14.75
CA LEU A 246 0.44 -22.49 13.89
C LEU A 246 0.08 -23.75 14.70
N CYS A 247 -0.47 -24.75 14.02
CA CYS A 247 -0.48 -26.13 14.49
C CYS A 247 0.43 -26.96 13.57
N VAL A 248 1.36 -27.71 14.15
CA VAL A 248 2.29 -28.58 13.42
C VAL A 248 1.87 -30.03 13.59
N GLU A 249 1.48 -30.66 12.49
CA GLU A 249 1.19 -32.10 12.41
C GLU A 249 2.51 -32.86 12.18
N GLY A 250 2.85 -33.74 13.12
CA GLY A 250 4.11 -34.49 13.14
C GLY A 250 5.08 -34.02 14.24
N ALA A 251 6.15 -34.79 14.44
CA ALA A 251 7.20 -34.43 15.38
C ALA A 251 8.21 -33.50 14.69
N ALA A 252 8.27 -32.24 15.11
CA ALA A 252 9.25 -31.28 14.63
C ALA A 252 10.16 -30.82 15.77
N GLU A 253 11.46 -30.74 15.47
CA GLU A 253 12.41 -29.97 16.27
C GLU A 253 12.42 -28.51 15.76
N ASP A 254 12.89 -27.57 16.59
CA ASP A 254 13.02 -26.14 16.25
C ASP A 254 11.72 -25.42 15.80
N LEU A 255 10.69 -25.44 16.65
CA LEU A 255 9.46 -24.67 16.46
C LEU A 255 9.68 -23.15 16.44
N ASP A 256 10.79 -22.67 16.99
CA ASP A 256 11.13 -21.25 16.99
C ASP A 256 11.48 -20.75 15.58
N ALA A 257 12.09 -21.59 14.73
CA ALA A 257 12.26 -21.29 13.32
C ALA A 257 10.93 -21.13 12.59
N ALA A 258 9.95 -22.03 12.83
CA ALA A 258 8.60 -21.89 12.27
C ALA A 258 7.93 -20.60 12.74
N ARG A 259 8.00 -20.28 14.04
CA ARG A 259 7.45 -19.05 14.61
C ARG A 259 8.03 -17.80 13.96
N LYS A 260 9.34 -17.77 13.70
CA LYS A 260 10.05 -16.63 13.08
C LYS A 260 9.65 -16.33 11.63
N THR A 261 8.92 -17.23 10.97
CA THR A 261 8.31 -16.99 9.64
C THR A 261 7.10 -16.05 9.72
N VAL A 262 6.49 -15.91 10.91
CA VAL A 262 5.34 -15.04 11.15
C VAL A 262 5.84 -13.70 11.68
N LEU A 263 5.62 -12.63 10.90
CA LEU A 263 5.94 -11.27 11.31
C LEU A 263 4.75 -10.65 12.04
N ILE A 264 4.92 -10.37 13.32
CA ILE A 264 3.95 -9.64 14.16
C ILE A 264 4.40 -8.18 14.28
N ASP A 265 3.50 -7.21 14.42
CA ASP A 265 3.85 -5.81 14.75
C ASP A 265 2.66 -5.11 15.46
N GLY A 266 2.82 -3.86 15.89
CA GLY A 266 1.78 -3.10 16.59
C GLY A 266 0.61 -2.62 15.70
N GLU A 267 0.75 -2.71 14.38
CA GLU A 267 -0.24 -2.23 13.41
C GLU A 267 -0.55 -3.28 12.34
N ARG A 268 -1.75 -3.22 11.77
CA ARG A 268 -2.14 -4.04 10.61
C ARG A 268 -1.44 -3.55 9.33
N SER A 269 -1.27 -4.45 8.37
CA SER A 269 -0.57 -4.18 7.11
C SER A 269 -1.51 -4.32 5.92
N PHE A 270 -1.66 -3.26 5.12
CA PHE A 270 -2.40 -3.33 3.84
C PHE A 270 -1.82 -4.34 2.85
N ALA A 271 -0.54 -4.71 2.98
CA ALA A 271 0.13 -5.50 1.96
C ALA A 271 -0.36 -6.94 1.86
N THR A 272 -0.89 -7.52 2.94
CA THR A 272 -1.29 -8.94 2.99
C THR A 272 -2.61 -9.18 3.71
N ASP A 273 -3.20 -8.14 4.30
CA ASP A 273 -4.47 -8.21 5.03
C ASP A 273 -5.61 -7.65 4.16
N PRO A 274 -6.40 -8.52 3.49
CA PRO A 274 -7.47 -8.10 2.59
C PRO A 274 -8.62 -7.41 3.34
N ARG A 275 -8.84 -7.77 4.61
CA ARG A 275 -9.92 -7.19 5.44
C ARG A 275 -9.63 -5.74 5.81
N PHE A 276 -8.36 -5.41 6.05
CA PHE A 276 -7.99 -4.06 6.48
C PHE A 276 -8.31 -2.99 5.42
N GLY A 277 -8.17 -3.31 4.14
CA GLY A 277 -8.59 -2.43 3.05
C GLY A 277 -10.09 -2.12 3.09
N LEU A 278 -10.94 -3.14 3.28
CA LEU A 278 -12.39 -2.97 3.42
C LEU A 278 -12.75 -2.13 4.65
N ILE A 279 -12.12 -2.40 5.80
CA ILE A 279 -12.34 -1.64 7.04
C ILE A 279 -12.00 -0.16 6.82
N VAL A 280 -10.85 0.15 6.21
CA VAL A 280 -10.42 1.53 6.00
C VAL A 280 -11.32 2.23 4.99
N LEU A 281 -11.77 1.56 3.94
CA LEU A 281 -12.80 2.09 3.03
C LEU A 281 -14.09 2.39 3.81
N SER A 282 -14.56 1.45 4.63
CA SER A 282 -15.75 1.63 5.47
C SER A 282 -15.60 2.81 6.44
N GLU A 283 -14.45 2.97 7.10
CA GLU A 283 -14.18 4.10 7.98
C GLU A 283 -14.24 5.45 7.23
N ILE A 284 -13.69 5.52 6.00
CA ILE A 284 -13.78 6.74 5.17
C ILE A 284 -15.24 7.05 4.84
N ALA A 285 -16.03 6.04 4.47
CA ALA A 285 -17.44 6.23 4.16
C ALA A 285 -18.25 6.66 5.40
N SER A 286 -18.05 6.01 6.55
CA SER A 286 -18.65 6.42 7.83
C SER A 286 -18.30 7.87 8.18
N ARG A 287 -17.06 8.29 7.95
CA ARG A 287 -16.65 9.69 8.18
C ARG A 287 -17.34 10.64 7.19
N ALA A 288 -17.48 10.27 5.93
CA ALA A 288 -18.22 11.06 4.94
C ALA A 288 -19.69 11.23 5.32
N LEU A 289 -20.30 10.22 5.95
CA LEU A 289 -21.69 10.26 6.45
C LEU A 289 -21.84 11.03 7.76
N SER A 290 -20.75 11.40 8.43
CA SER A 290 -20.83 12.12 9.71
C SER A 290 -21.51 13.50 9.53
N PRO A 291 -22.19 14.01 10.56
CA PRO A 291 -22.84 15.34 10.50
C PRO A 291 -21.89 16.49 10.11
N ALA A 292 -20.60 16.34 10.41
CA ALA A 292 -19.59 17.35 10.10
C ALA A 292 -19.20 17.40 8.62
N VAL A 293 -19.36 16.30 7.86
CA VAL A 293 -18.98 16.21 6.45
C VAL A 293 -20.21 16.16 5.54
N ASN A 294 -21.17 15.30 5.87
CA ASN A 294 -22.44 15.13 5.17
C ASN A 294 -22.31 14.94 3.64
N ASP A 295 -21.44 14.01 3.22
CA ASP A 295 -21.19 13.66 1.83
C ASP A 295 -21.59 12.19 1.55
N PRO A 296 -22.88 11.92 1.28
CA PRO A 296 -23.33 10.57 0.93
C PRO A 296 -22.78 10.09 -0.43
N GLY A 297 -22.35 11.00 -1.32
CA GLY A 297 -21.79 10.64 -2.62
C GLY A 297 -20.48 9.85 -2.48
N THR A 298 -19.61 10.27 -1.56
CA THR A 298 -18.39 9.52 -1.22
C THR A 298 -18.69 8.14 -0.65
N ALA A 299 -19.69 8.02 0.24
CA ALA A 299 -20.08 6.72 0.79
C ALA A 299 -20.63 5.77 -0.29
N ILE A 300 -21.42 6.30 -1.23
CA ILE A 300 -21.92 5.53 -2.39
C ILE A 300 -20.74 5.05 -3.26
N ASP A 301 -19.77 5.91 -3.59
CA ASP A 301 -18.58 5.52 -4.35
C ASP A 301 -17.86 4.34 -3.67
N ILE A 302 -17.61 4.44 -2.37
CA ILE A 302 -16.95 3.39 -1.59
C ILE A 302 -17.74 2.07 -1.58
N VAL A 303 -19.06 2.12 -1.40
CA VAL A 303 -19.94 0.95 -1.44
C VAL A 303 -19.85 0.23 -2.79
N THR A 304 -19.78 0.97 -3.89
CA THR A 304 -19.65 0.38 -5.24
C THR A 304 -18.26 -0.23 -5.48
N ARG A 305 -17.22 0.39 -4.92
CA ARG A 305 -15.83 -0.10 -4.97
C ARG A 305 -15.66 -1.41 -4.21
N MET A 306 -16.17 -1.48 -2.97
CA MET A 306 -16.11 -2.71 -2.17
C MET A 306 -16.86 -3.87 -2.84
N ALA A 307 -18.04 -3.61 -3.43
CA ALA A 307 -18.74 -4.61 -4.23
C ALA A 307 -17.90 -5.10 -5.41
N ARG A 308 -17.22 -4.20 -6.14
CA ARG A 308 -16.33 -4.57 -7.24
C ARG A 308 -15.17 -5.43 -6.75
N ILE A 309 -14.49 -5.04 -5.67
CA ILE A 309 -13.39 -5.82 -5.08
C ILE A 309 -13.84 -7.24 -4.75
N LEU A 310 -14.96 -7.39 -4.05
CA LEU A 310 -15.48 -8.70 -3.64
C LEU A 310 -15.95 -9.54 -4.83
N HIS A 311 -16.60 -8.90 -5.81
CA HIS A 311 -17.04 -9.56 -7.04
C HIS A 311 -15.85 -10.07 -7.87
N ASP A 312 -14.87 -9.19 -8.14
CA ASP A 312 -13.66 -9.51 -8.91
C ASP A 312 -12.87 -10.62 -8.22
N TRP A 313 -12.65 -10.53 -6.90
CA TRP A 313 -11.99 -11.57 -6.11
C TRP A 313 -12.73 -12.91 -6.20
N ALA A 314 -14.05 -12.89 -6.07
CA ALA A 314 -14.84 -14.10 -6.08
C ALA A 314 -14.93 -14.78 -7.46
N GLY A 315 -14.68 -14.03 -8.54
CA GLY A 315 -14.69 -14.49 -9.92
C GLY A 315 -13.33 -14.98 -10.43
N LYS A 316 -12.28 -14.95 -9.61
CA LYS A 316 -10.95 -15.43 -10.01
C LYS A 316 -10.96 -16.93 -10.30
N GLU A 317 -10.28 -17.30 -11.38
CA GLU A 317 -10.08 -18.70 -11.73
C GLU A 317 -9.23 -19.41 -10.65
N PRO A 318 -9.50 -20.70 -10.37
CA PRO A 318 -8.69 -21.48 -9.46
C PRO A 318 -7.23 -21.50 -9.90
N VAL A 319 -6.34 -21.38 -8.92
CA VAL A 319 -4.89 -21.57 -9.06
C VAL A 319 -4.44 -22.71 -8.17
N ASP A 320 -3.41 -23.44 -8.59
CA ASP A 320 -2.82 -24.52 -7.82
C ASP A 320 -2.01 -23.96 -6.63
N PRO A 321 -2.12 -24.58 -5.44
CA PRO A 321 -1.25 -24.27 -4.32
C PRO A 321 0.21 -24.55 -4.65
N GLU A 322 1.09 -23.61 -4.29
CA GLU A 322 2.54 -23.76 -4.43
C GLU A 322 3.17 -24.32 -3.16
N CYS A 323 2.54 -24.09 -2.00
CA CYS A 323 2.91 -24.70 -0.73
C CYS A 323 2.02 -25.92 -0.48
N ASP A 324 2.59 -27.13 -0.54
CA ASP A 324 1.85 -28.39 -0.40
C ASP A 324 1.83 -28.96 1.04
N ARG A 325 2.71 -28.45 1.92
CA ARG A 325 2.80 -28.82 3.34
C ARG A 325 2.21 -27.77 4.26
N VAL A 326 1.86 -26.59 3.74
CA VAL A 326 1.22 -25.51 4.50
C VAL A 326 -0.27 -25.46 4.16
N TYR A 327 -1.10 -25.34 5.19
CA TYR A 327 -2.54 -25.28 5.12
C TYR A 327 -3.04 -23.97 5.71
N VAL A 328 -3.94 -23.29 5.01
CA VAL A 328 -4.49 -21.99 5.41
C VAL A 328 -5.99 -21.99 5.24
N ALA A 329 -6.72 -21.53 6.26
CA ALA A 329 -8.18 -21.36 6.15
C ALA A 329 -8.53 -20.23 5.16
N PRO A 330 -9.41 -20.48 4.18
CA PRO A 330 -9.94 -19.44 3.30
C PRO A 330 -10.55 -18.25 4.07
N LEU A 331 -10.64 -17.09 3.43
CA LEU A 331 -11.27 -15.92 4.05
C LEU A 331 -12.74 -16.22 4.40
N ASN A 332 -13.15 -15.84 5.61
CA ASN A 332 -14.53 -16.00 6.03
C ASN A 332 -15.39 -14.93 5.38
N ALA A 333 -16.39 -15.33 4.58
CA ALA A 333 -17.24 -14.40 3.87
C ALA A 333 -18.03 -13.45 4.79
N ASN A 334 -18.52 -13.91 5.95
CA ASN A 334 -19.27 -13.05 6.88
C ASN A 334 -18.39 -11.91 7.37
N ASP A 335 -17.17 -12.25 7.78
CA ASP A 335 -16.18 -11.27 8.23
C ASP A 335 -15.92 -10.19 7.18
N LEU A 336 -15.80 -10.57 5.89
CA LEU A 336 -15.58 -9.62 4.79
C LEU A 336 -16.76 -8.64 4.62
N LEU A 337 -17.98 -9.17 4.67
CA LEU A 337 -19.20 -8.37 4.49
C LEU A 337 -19.47 -7.49 5.71
N GLU A 338 -19.23 -7.99 6.92
CA GLU A 338 -19.39 -7.23 8.16
C GLU A 338 -18.37 -6.08 8.22
N ASP A 339 -17.09 -6.38 8.04
CA ASP A 339 -16.00 -5.39 8.04
C ASP A 339 -16.20 -4.30 6.99
N GLY A 340 -16.74 -4.66 5.83
CA GLY A 340 -16.95 -3.75 4.71
C GLY A 340 -18.24 -2.93 4.81
N PHE A 341 -19.36 -3.50 5.28
CA PHE A 341 -20.68 -2.89 5.12
C PHE A 341 -21.41 -2.55 6.42
N ALA A 342 -21.04 -3.16 7.56
CA ALA A 342 -21.83 -3.03 8.78
C ALA A 342 -21.84 -1.61 9.35
N ALA A 343 -20.69 -0.92 9.32
CA ALA A 343 -20.60 0.46 9.80
C ALA A 343 -21.39 1.43 8.91
N LEU A 344 -21.26 1.34 7.58
CA LEU A 344 -22.04 2.18 6.65
C LEU A 344 -23.54 1.94 6.80
N SER A 345 -23.95 0.68 6.97
CA SER A 345 -25.35 0.32 7.16
C SER A 345 -25.91 0.82 8.49
N LYS A 346 -25.06 1.17 9.46
CA LYS A 346 -25.43 1.76 10.74
C LYS A 346 -25.40 3.30 10.68
N ASP A 347 -24.35 3.86 10.12
CA ASP A 347 -24.12 5.31 10.11
C ASP A 347 -24.95 6.02 9.03
N GLY A 348 -25.32 5.31 7.96
CA GLY A 348 -26.07 5.86 6.84
C GLY A 348 -27.56 5.52 6.80
N VAL A 349 -28.14 5.06 7.92
CA VAL A 349 -29.54 4.59 8.00
C VAL A 349 -30.59 5.64 7.57
N GLY A 350 -30.27 6.93 7.71
CA GLY A 350 -31.14 8.04 7.30
C GLY A 350 -31.04 8.41 5.82
N SER A 351 -30.14 7.81 5.04
CA SER A 351 -29.97 8.09 3.61
C SER A 351 -30.56 6.97 2.77
N VAL A 352 -31.73 7.24 2.16
CA VAL A 352 -32.37 6.31 1.23
C VAL A 352 -31.50 6.04 0.00
N GLU A 353 -30.80 7.06 -0.51
CA GLU A 353 -29.87 6.92 -1.63
C GLU A 353 -28.77 5.91 -1.31
N LEU A 354 -28.11 6.05 -0.16
CA LEU A 354 -27.08 5.10 0.26
C LEU A 354 -27.67 3.70 0.45
N GLY A 355 -28.83 3.58 1.13
CA GLY A 355 -29.50 2.30 1.34
C GLY A 355 -29.74 1.55 0.04
N ILE A 356 -30.24 2.24 -1.00
CA ILE A 356 -30.44 1.68 -2.34
C ILE A 356 -29.11 1.19 -2.94
N TRP A 357 -28.04 1.98 -2.81
CA TRP A 357 -26.73 1.60 -3.35
C TRP A 357 -26.09 0.45 -2.58
N VAL A 358 -26.28 0.34 -1.27
CA VAL A 358 -25.88 -0.82 -0.48
C VAL A 358 -26.58 -2.08 -0.98
N GLN A 359 -27.90 -2.03 -1.20
CA GLN A 359 -28.63 -3.18 -1.74
C GLN A 359 -28.17 -3.55 -3.15
N LYS A 360 -28.00 -2.57 -4.05
CA LYS A 360 -27.49 -2.83 -5.40
C LYS A 360 -26.09 -3.47 -5.38
N SER A 361 -25.19 -2.94 -4.55
CA SER A 361 -23.83 -3.48 -4.39
C SER A 361 -23.84 -4.90 -3.84
N LEU A 362 -24.61 -5.17 -2.78
CA LEU A 362 -24.73 -6.51 -2.23
C LEU A 362 -25.40 -7.47 -3.21
N GLY A 363 -26.36 -7.00 -4.01
CA GLY A 363 -26.96 -7.76 -5.11
C GLY A 363 -25.96 -8.16 -6.21
N ILE A 364 -24.94 -7.34 -6.47
CA ILE A 364 -23.81 -7.71 -7.35
C ILE A 364 -22.97 -8.82 -6.71
N VAL A 365 -22.66 -8.70 -5.42
CA VAL A 365 -21.88 -9.70 -4.67
C VAL A 365 -22.65 -11.03 -4.56
N MET A 366 -23.98 -11.01 -4.42
CA MET A 366 -24.84 -12.19 -4.41
C MET A 366 -24.81 -12.99 -5.73
N ARG A 367 -24.41 -12.35 -6.83
CA ARG A 367 -24.22 -13.02 -8.13
C ARG A 367 -22.83 -13.64 -8.31
N ALA A 368 -21.96 -13.52 -7.31
CA ALA A 368 -20.67 -14.20 -7.33
C ALA A 368 -20.85 -15.73 -7.39
N ARG A 369 -19.85 -16.42 -7.95
CA ARG A 369 -19.84 -17.89 -8.05
C ARG A 369 -19.76 -18.60 -6.70
N ASP A 370 -19.39 -17.88 -5.63
CA ASP A 370 -19.18 -18.44 -4.30
C ASP A 370 -20.46 -18.51 -3.46
N PRO A 371 -20.89 -19.71 -3.05
CA PRO A 371 -22.06 -19.86 -2.20
C PRO A 371 -21.91 -19.19 -0.83
N ASP A 372 -20.73 -19.20 -0.22
CA ASP A 372 -20.52 -18.63 1.12
C ASP A 372 -20.58 -17.11 1.08
N LEU A 373 -19.92 -16.51 0.09
CA LEU A 373 -20.00 -15.07 -0.16
C LEU A 373 -21.41 -14.62 -0.52
N ARG A 374 -22.12 -15.38 -1.35
CA ARG A 374 -23.52 -15.11 -1.67
C ARG A 374 -24.40 -15.12 -0.43
N ALA A 375 -24.27 -16.15 0.42
CA ALA A 375 -25.06 -16.25 1.64
C ALA A 375 -24.72 -15.14 2.65
N ALA A 376 -23.45 -14.76 2.76
CA ALA A 376 -23.03 -13.65 3.61
C ALA A 376 -23.55 -12.29 3.09
N ALA A 377 -23.50 -12.07 1.77
CA ALA A 377 -24.02 -10.87 1.14
C ALA A 377 -25.54 -10.74 1.32
N GLU A 378 -26.28 -11.85 1.20
CA GLU A 378 -27.73 -11.87 1.46
C GLU A 378 -28.05 -11.53 2.92
N ARG A 379 -27.33 -12.12 3.89
CA ARG A 379 -27.50 -11.78 5.32
C ARG A 379 -27.24 -10.29 5.57
N GLN A 380 -26.16 -9.75 5.03
CA GLN A 380 -25.81 -8.34 5.18
C GLN A 380 -26.82 -7.41 4.48
N ALA A 381 -27.39 -7.84 3.34
CA ALA A 381 -28.43 -7.10 2.63
C ALA A 381 -29.72 -7.03 3.44
N ARG A 382 -30.12 -8.14 4.07
CA ARG A 382 -31.27 -8.16 4.99
C ARG A 382 -31.06 -7.23 6.18
N ILE A 383 -29.94 -7.37 6.89
CA ILE A 383 -29.62 -6.52 8.06
C ILE A 383 -29.62 -5.03 7.70
N SER A 384 -29.02 -4.65 6.57
CA SER A 384 -28.97 -3.25 6.13
C SER A 384 -30.33 -2.72 5.68
N ALA A 385 -31.15 -3.54 5.01
CA ALA A 385 -32.51 -3.17 4.64
C ALA A 385 -33.41 -2.97 5.87
N ASP A 386 -33.35 -3.89 6.83
CA ASP A 386 -34.15 -3.82 8.05
C ASP A 386 -33.78 -2.60 8.89
N ARG A 387 -32.47 -2.29 9.02
CA ARG A 387 -31.98 -1.07 9.68
C ARG A 387 -32.49 0.20 9.00
N ALA A 388 -32.40 0.28 7.68
CA ALA A 388 -32.86 1.44 6.93
C ALA A 388 -34.38 1.63 7.06
N GLU A 389 -35.16 0.55 6.94
CA GLU A 389 -36.62 0.61 7.04
C GLU A 389 -37.12 0.99 8.44
N ALA A 390 -36.38 0.62 9.49
CA ALA A 390 -36.65 1.03 10.86
C ALA A 390 -36.35 2.51 11.13
N ALA A 391 -35.39 3.10 10.40
CA ALA A 391 -34.95 4.48 10.61
C ALA A 391 -35.66 5.50 9.70
N LEU A 392 -35.99 5.12 8.47
CA LEU A 392 -36.68 5.99 7.51
C LEU A 392 -38.12 6.22 7.95
N THR A 393 -38.50 7.48 8.15
CA THR A 393 -39.85 7.86 8.60
C THR A 393 -40.78 8.26 7.46
N PHE A 394 -40.23 8.62 6.28
CA PHE A 394 -41.00 9.01 5.11
C PHE A 394 -41.35 7.79 4.26
N GLU A 395 -42.65 7.47 4.13
CA GLU A 395 -43.10 6.22 3.50
C GLU A 395 -42.65 6.06 2.04
N PRO A 396 -42.66 7.10 1.17
CA PRO A 396 -42.11 6.96 -0.19
C PRO A 396 -40.64 6.54 -0.24
N ASP A 397 -39.83 6.94 0.75
CA ASP A 397 -38.43 6.50 0.84
C ASP A 397 -38.33 5.05 1.32
N ARG A 398 -39.20 4.62 2.23
CA ARG A 398 -39.31 3.20 2.61
C ARG A 398 -39.72 2.35 1.41
N GLU A 399 -40.67 2.80 0.59
CA GLU A 399 -41.06 2.12 -0.66
C GLU A 399 -39.91 2.05 -1.68
N ARG A 400 -39.13 3.13 -1.84
CA ARG A 400 -37.92 3.12 -2.68
C ARG A 400 -36.91 2.09 -2.16
N MET A 401 -36.71 2.01 -0.85
CA MET A 401 -35.82 1.03 -0.23
C MET A 401 -36.32 -0.41 -0.41
N ARG A 402 -37.61 -0.67 -0.19
CA ARG A 402 -38.23 -2.00 -0.41
C ARG A 402 -38.07 -2.48 -1.85
N ARG A 403 -38.26 -1.59 -2.84
CA ARG A 403 -38.05 -1.89 -4.27
C ARG A 403 -36.59 -2.18 -4.62
N ALA A 404 -35.65 -1.66 -3.84
CA ALA A 404 -34.23 -1.84 -4.08
C ALA A 404 -33.64 -3.08 -3.40
N ARG A 405 -34.40 -3.80 -2.56
CA ARG A 405 -33.95 -5.00 -1.85
C ARG A 405 -33.31 -6.00 -2.84
N ALA A 406 -32.16 -6.55 -2.43
CA ALA A 406 -31.37 -7.43 -3.29
C ALA A 406 -31.88 -8.88 -3.36
N PHE A 407 -32.88 -9.24 -2.54
CA PHE A 407 -33.33 -10.60 -2.25
C PHE A 407 -34.83 -10.78 -2.45
#